data_AF-A0AB34C3G7-F1
#
_entry.id   AF-A0AB34C3G7-F1
#
_cell.length_a   1.000
_cell.length_b   1.000
_cell.length_c   1.000
_cell.angle_alpha   90.00
_cell.angle_beta   90.00
_cell.angle_gamma   90.00
#
_symmetry.space_group_name_H-M   'P 1'
#
loop_
_entity.id
_entity.type
_entity.pdbx_description
1 polymer ?
#
loop_
_entity_poly.entity_id
_entity_poly.type
_entity_poly.pdbx_seq_one_letter_code
_entity_poly.pdbx_strand_id
1 'polypeptide(L)'
;MTTPQSPTNDLTADTSPDLYPVFPSDDTLTITALADGAPLVVATGTNVALDETSGLQNATATPDPTGDADDNDILLAALPSAFATRLTALGAGTATDAALSGYTGAVGDTGSNAFTLNLAPGAINVDISFTDSFGAALNGLDSGLDTLDGTDILLYTDTDNNILLGRAGGPDGAIVFAAYIEETGSPLSGGKIWTVEYQPLKHPDGSNPDDALNLLNKVFIGASQDLTFSLANAPSGQNLFLMFTKANPTVVDDGGVLRISDPTIIATGKDPADQSSGVNISTGDTINTSQAGGPTTFGTNSQMITEQEGIRFTFVTGARQDMTIPNLDQNEADLEANIDFTAMFNAKAANFDIVQLQSGKSAVVKISAFNTAVESGASFVNGYANDTLVAITNVRVIN
;
A
#
# COMPACT_ATOMS: atom_id res chain seq x y z
N MET A 1 -27.78 -27.67 59.27
CA MET A 1 -28.74 -26.58 59.01
C MET A 1 -28.00 -25.27 59.28
N THR A 2 -27.35 -24.72 58.26
CA THR A 2 -26.75 -23.38 58.25
C THR A 2 -26.53 -23.00 56.79
N THR A 3 -27.46 -22.21 56.25
CA THR A 3 -27.40 -21.57 54.94
C THR A 3 -26.28 -20.52 54.92
N PRO A 4 -25.38 -20.50 53.91
CA PRO A 4 -24.42 -19.41 53.74
C PRO A 4 -25.13 -18.16 53.23
N GLN A 5 -24.78 -17.01 53.81
CA GLN A 5 -25.16 -15.68 53.37
C GLN A 5 -24.67 -15.40 51.95
N SER A 6 -25.53 -14.77 51.16
CA SER A 6 -25.19 -14.18 49.86
C SER A 6 -24.23 -13.01 50.05
N PRO A 7 -23.07 -12.97 49.38
CA PRO A 7 -22.28 -11.75 49.26
C PRO A 7 -23.02 -10.82 48.30
N THR A 8 -23.51 -9.70 48.82
CA THR A 8 -23.96 -8.54 48.06
C THR A 8 -22.72 -7.84 47.50
N ASN A 9 -22.48 -7.90 46.20
CA ASN A 9 -21.57 -6.97 45.54
C ASN A 9 -22.34 -5.69 45.24
N ASP A 10 -22.20 -4.78 46.19
CA ASP A 10 -22.50 -3.36 46.11
C ASP A 10 -21.73 -2.74 44.92
N LEU A 11 -22.46 -2.24 43.92
CA LEU A 11 -21.93 -1.64 42.68
C LEU A 11 -21.65 -0.13 42.81
N THR A 12 -21.51 0.41 44.03
CA THR A 12 -21.42 1.87 44.23
C THR A 12 -20.00 2.43 44.34
N ALA A 13 -18.96 1.69 43.94
CA ALA A 13 -17.57 2.14 44.04
C ALA A 13 -16.67 1.83 42.82
N ASP A 14 -17.23 1.77 41.60
CA ASP A 14 -16.41 1.84 40.38
C ASP A 14 -16.57 3.23 39.74
N THR A 15 -15.72 4.16 40.18
CA THR A 15 -15.59 5.49 39.57
C THR A 15 -14.27 5.60 38.81
N SER A 16 -13.81 4.54 38.13
CA SER A 16 -12.72 4.67 37.17
C SER A 16 -13.25 5.31 35.88
N PRO A 17 -12.82 6.53 35.50
CA PRO A 17 -13.22 7.16 34.24
C PRO A 17 -12.38 6.67 33.04
N ASP A 18 -11.55 5.64 33.21
CA ASP A 18 -10.66 5.18 32.16
C ASP A 18 -11.27 4.04 31.34
N LEU A 19 -11.28 4.29 30.02
CA LEU A 19 -11.39 3.33 28.90
C LEU A 19 -12.79 2.98 28.42
N TYR A 20 -13.55 4.00 28.00
CA TYR A 20 -14.21 3.90 26.69
C TYR A 20 -13.33 4.64 25.68
N PRO A 21 -12.71 3.97 24.69
CA PRO A 21 -12.18 4.69 23.55
C PRO A 21 -13.34 5.45 22.90
N VAL A 22 -13.26 6.78 22.91
CA VAL A 22 -14.09 7.60 22.03
C VAL A 22 -13.59 7.30 20.63
N PHE A 23 -14.31 6.45 19.91
CA PHE A 23 -14.06 6.21 18.50
C PHE A 23 -14.30 7.52 17.73
N PRO A 24 -13.49 7.85 16.72
CA PRO A 24 -13.85 8.91 15.79
C PRO A 24 -15.23 8.59 15.20
N SER A 25 -16.10 9.59 15.14
CA SER A 25 -17.48 9.51 14.65
C SER A 25 -17.58 9.39 13.14
N ASP A 26 -16.62 8.72 12.51
CA ASP A 26 -16.38 8.84 11.08
C ASP A 26 -16.76 7.54 10.37
N ASP A 27 -17.67 7.64 9.40
CA ASP A 27 -18.16 6.54 8.54
C ASP A 27 -17.10 6.09 7.51
N THR A 28 -15.83 6.19 7.88
CA THR A 28 -14.68 6.05 7.00
C THR A 28 -14.04 4.68 7.21
N LEU A 29 -14.13 3.83 6.18
CA LEU A 29 -13.34 2.61 6.09
C LEU A 29 -12.06 2.96 5.34
N THR A 30 -10.92 2.97 6.03
CA THR A 30 -9.61 3.07 5.37
C THR A 30 -9.22 1.69 4.88
N ILE A 31 -9.02 1.50 3.57
CA ILE A 31 -8.46 0.29 2.96
C ILE A 31 -7.26 0.67 2.10
N THR A 32 -6.08 0.15 2.44
CA THR A 32 -4.87 0.24 1.62
C THR A 32 -5.00 -0.75 0.46
N ALA A 33 -5.06 -0.27 -0.77
CA ALA A 33 -5.11 -1.16 -1.93
C ALA A 33 -4.14 -0.71 -3.02
N LEU A 34 -3.31 -1.68 -3.42
CA LEU A 34 -2.27 -1.54 -4.44
C LEU A 34 -2.79 -2.08 -5.76
N ALA A 35 -3.06 -1.16 -6.70
CA ALA A 35 -3.49 -1.46 -8.06
C ALA A 35 -2.54 -2.45 -8.77
N ASP A 36 -3.11 -3.41 -9.51
CA ASP A 36 -2.51 -4.04 -10.69
C ASP A 36 -3.25 -3.52 -11.93
N GLY A 37 -2.90 -2.28 -12.25
CA GLY A 37 -3.34 -1.50 -13.39
C GLY A 37 -2.25 -0.44 -13.56
N ALA A 38 -1.24 -0.75 -14.37
CA ALA A 38 0.13 -0.21 -14.27
C ALA A 38 0.73 -0.36 -12.85
N PRO A 39 2.01 -0.71 -12.73
CA PRO A 39 2.63 -0.80 -11.42
C PRO A 39 2.55 0.57 -10.72
N LEU A 40 2.27 0.58 -9.41
CA LEU A 40 2.21 1.81 -8.62
C LEU A 40 3.49 2.64 -8.76
N VAL A 41 4.63 1.97 -8.94
CA VAL A 41 5.91 2.57 -9.29
C VAL A 41 6.22 2.28 -10.75
N VAL A 42 6.47 3.32 -11.54
CA VAL A 42 6.84 3.23 -12.96
C VAL A 42 8.24 3.80 -13.14
N ALA A 43 9.18 2.98 -13.59
CA ALA A 43 10.53 3.46 -13.92
C ALA A 43 10.48 4.43 -15.11
N THR A 44 11.20 5.55 -15.02
CA THR A 44 11.33 6.52 -16.12
C THR A 44 12.37 6.11 -17.16
N GLY A 45 13.26 5.19 -16.79
CA GLY A 45 14.48 4.87 -17.53
C GLY A 45 15.66 5.79 -17.18
N THR A 46 15.50 6.73 -16.25
CA THR A 46 16.60 7.51 -15.69
C THR A 46 17.38 6.67 -14.69
N ASN A 47 18.69 6.56 -14.91
CA ASN A 47 19.60 5.84 -14.04
C ASN A 47 20.33 6.81 -13.09
N VAL A 48 21.00 6.24 -12.10
CA VAL A 48 22.03 6.89 -11.30
C VAL A 48 23.28 6.03 -11.38
N ALA A 49 24.40 6.63 -11.80
CA ALA A 49 25.72 6.03 -11.79
C ALA A 49 26.67 6.95 -11.03
N LEU A 50 27.44 6.36 -10.12
CA LEU A 50 28.48 6.99 -9.32
C LEU A 50 29.80 6.39 -9.78
N ASP A 51 30.80 7.23 -9.98
CA ASP A 51 32.15 6.79 -10.30
C ASP A 51 33.10 6.99 -9.10
N GLU A 52 33.93 5.97 -8.83
CA GLU A 52 34.98 5.99 -7.80
C GLU A 52 36.26 6.71 -8.27
N THR A 53 36.34 7.10 -9.54
CA THR A 53 37.48 7.86 -10.06
C THR A 53 37.50 9.28 -9.48
N SER A 54 38.71 9.79 -9.23
CA SER A 54 38.85 11.10 -8.60
C SER A 54 38.34 12.22 -9.50
N GLY A 55 37.34 12.98 -9.05
CA GLY A 55 36.81 14.09 -9.81
C GLY A 55 35.30 14.19 -9.65
N LEU A 56 34.65 14.95 -10.53
CA LEU A 56 33.24 14.78 -10.78
C LEU A 56 33.13 14.14 -12.15
N GLN A 57 32.47 13.00 -12.24
CA GLN A 57 32.19 12.28 -13.47
C GLN A 57 30.76 12.53 -13.90
N ASN A 58 30.64 13.41 -14.89
CA ASN A 58 29.36 13.74 -15.52
C ASN A 58 29.61 14.45 -16.84
N ALA A 59 28.56 14.50 -17.67
CA ALA A 59 28.58 15.09 -19.01
C ALA A 59 29.16 16.53 -19.11
N THR A 60 29.18 17.31 -18.02
CA THR A 60 29.71 18.68 -18.01
C THR A 60 31.15 18.75 -17.52
N ALA A 61 31.49 18.04 -16.44
CA ALA A 61 32.81 18.08 -15.82
C ALA A 61 33.85 17.27 -16.61
N THR A 62 33.43 16.12 -17.13
CA THR A 62 34.28 15.15 -17.84
C THR A 62 33.56 14.63 -19.09
N PRO A 63 33.47 15.42 -20.17
CA PRO A 63 32.73 15.05 -21.37
C PRO A 63 33.38 13.95 -22.23
N ASP A 64 34.59 13.50 -21.89
CA ASP A 64 35.36 12.43 -22.54
C ASP A 64 36.30 11.81 -21.49
N PRO A 65 36.48 10.48 -21.45
CA PRO A 65 35.83 9.46 -22.29
C PRO A 65 34.32 9.31 -22.03
N THR A 66 33.64 8.50 -22.84
CA THR A 66 32.18 8.34 -22.73
C THR A 66 31.72 7.72 -21.41
N GLY A 67 32.55 6.88 -20.76
CA GLY A 67 32.27 6.34 -19.43
C GLY A 67 32.13 7.45 -18.39
N ASP A 68 33.17 8.26 -18.21
CA ASP A 68 33.15 9.46 -17.37
C ASP A 68 31.95 10.41 -17.65
N ALA A 69 31.55 10.54 -18.92
CA ALA A 69 30.53 11.49 -19.34
C ALA A 69 29.09 11.01 -19.10
N ASP A 70 28.86 9.70 -18.93
CA ASP A 70 27.53 9.12 -18.71
C ASP A 70 27.17 8.89 -17.25
N ASP A 71 28.12 9.13 -16.34
CA ASP A 71 27.93 9.18 -14.89
C ASP A 71 27.15 10.41 -14.39
N ASN A 72 26.77 10.36 -13.12
CA ASN A 72 25.88 11.35 -12.51
C ASN A 72 26.45 11.96 -11.22
N ASP A 73 27.78 12.04 -11.13
CA ASP A 73 28.44 12.54 -9.95
C ASP A 73 28.05 13.96 -9.63
N ILE A 74 27.88 14.20 -8.34
CA ILE A 74 27.52 15.49 -7.77
C ILE A 74 28.32 15.74 -6.49
N LEU A 75 28.57 17.02 -6.20
CA LEU A 75 29.26 17.41 -4.98
C LEU A 75 28.55 16.88 -3.74
N LEU A 76 29.29 16.27 -2.80
CA LEU A 76 28.79 15.83 -1.49
C LEU A 76 28.02 16.91 -0.72
N ALA A 77 28.41 18.18 -0.90
CA ALA A 77 27.72 19.32 -0.27
C ALA A 77 26.28 19.54 -0.79
N ALA A 78 25.91 18.90 -1.90
CA ALA A 78 24.56 18.96 -2.47
C ALA A 78 23.62 17.89 -1.91
N LEU A 79 24.11 16.96 -1.07
CA LEU A 79 23.27 15.91 -0.50
C LEU A 79 22.05 16.50 0.25
N PRO A 80 20.86 15.89 0.11
CA PRO A 80 19.70 16.27 0.89
C PRO A 80 20.01 16.26 2.39
N SER A 81 19.61 17.31 3.10
CA SER A 81 19.96 17.49 4.52
C SER A 81 19.42 16.38 5.41
N ALA A 82 18.22 15.85 5.10
CA ALA A 82 17.64 14.70 5.78
C ALA A 82 18.54 13.46 5.66
N PHE A 83 19.01 13.18 4.44
CA PHE A 83 19.88 12.05 4.15
C PHE A 83 21.25 12.19 4.84
N ALA A 84 21.93 13.33 4.66
CA ALA A 84 23.24 13.58 5.27
C ALA A 84 23.20 13.53 6.81
N THR A 85 22.13 14.07 7.41
CA THR A 85 21.93 14.02 8.87
C THR A 85 21.73 12.59 9.35
N ARG A 86 20.93 11.79 8.62
CA ARG A 86 20.68 10.40 8.99
C ARG A 86 21.95 9.55 8.91
N LEU A 87 22.75 9.68 7.85
CA LEU A 87 24.02 8.97 7.71
C LEU A 87 25.04 9.36 8.80
N THR A 88 25.07 10.63 9.19
CA THR A 88 25.89 11.10 10.32
C THR A 88 25.45 10.44 11.62
N ALA A 89 24.14 10.36 11.87
CA ALA A 89 23.60 9.70 13.06
C ALA A 89 23.87 8.19 13.09
N LEU A 90 23.93 7.55 11.91
CA LEU A 90 24.31 6.16 11.73
C LEU A 90 25.82 5.91 11.84
N GLY A 91 26.63 6.96 11.99
CA GLY A 91 28.09 6.84 12.11
C GLY A 91 28.77 6.40 10.81
N ALA A 92 28.22 6.74 9.64
CA ALA A 92 28.76 6.33 8.34
C ALA A 92 30.19 6.81 8.07
N GLY A 93 30.60 7.92 8.71
CA GLY A 93 31.91 8.54 8.50
C GLY A 93 31.87 9.62 7.42
N THR A 94 32.97 9.77 6.68
CA THR A 94 33.09 10.74 5.59
C THR A 94 32.89 10.02 4.27
N ALA A 95 31.90 10.48 3.50
CA ALA A 95 31.68 9.98 2.15
C ALA A 95 32.82 10.41 1.22
N THR A 96 33.13 9.59 0.22
CA THR A 96 34.10 9.90 -0.84
C THR A 96 33.39 10.56 -2.01
N ASP A 97 32.30 9.97 -2.46
CA ASP A 97 31.63 10.31 -3.72
C ASP A 97 30.10 10.27 -3.56
N ALA A 98 29.38 10.98 -4.44
CA ALA A 98 27.93 10.96 -4.48
C ALA A 98 27.42 11.18 -5.91
N ALA A 99 26.26 10.61 -6.22
CA ALA A 99 25.59 10.79 -7.49
C ALA A 99 24.07 11.01 -7.31
N LEU A 100 23.47 11.64 -8.31
CA LEU A 100 22.03 11.96 -8.35
C LEU A 100 21.44 11.53 -9.69
N SER A 101 20.35 10.77 -9.66
CA SER A 101 19.70 10.25 -10.87
C SER A 101 19.49 11.31 -11.95
N GLY A 102 20.07 11.06 -13.13
CA GLY A 102 19.96 11.94 -14.30
C GLY A 102 20.63 13.31 -14.18
N TYR A 103 21.51 13.52 -13.20
CA TYR A 103 22.31 14.73 -13.08
C TYR A 103 23.43 14.75 -14.13
N THR A 104 23.63 15.90 -14.77
CA THR A 104 24.57 16.08 -15.90
C THR A 104 25.69 17.07 -15.61
N GLY A 105 25.71 17.69 -14.41
CA GLY A 105 26.65 18.75 -14.07
C GLY A 105 26.30 20.14 -14.63
N ALA A 106 25.26 20.25 -15.46
CA ALA A 106 24.87 21.53 -16.04
C ALA A 106 24.41 22.54 -14.98
N VAL A 107 24.64 23.83 -15.22
CA VAL A 107 24.26 24.89 -14.26
C VAL A 107 22.75 24.88 -14.03
N GLY A 108 22.35 24.69 -12.77
CA GLY A 108 20.94 24.64 -12.38
C GLY A 108 20.26 23.28 -12.58
N ASP A 109 21.01 22.27 -13.03
CA ASP A 109 20.54 20.89 -13.04
C ASP A 109 20.33 20.41 -11.60
N THR A 110 19.21 19.72 -11.37
CA THR A 110 18.83 19.16 -10.07
C THR A 110 18.54 17.66 -10.19
N GLY A 111 18.97 17.02 -11.28
CA GLY A 111 18.64 15.64 -11.59
C GLY A 111 17.20 15.45 -12.07
N SER A 112 16.89 14.21 -12.42
CA SER A 112 15.61 13.76 -12.98
C SER A 112 15.02 12.63 -12.15
N ASN A 113 13.70 12.50 -12.17
CA ASN A 113 13.02 11.40 -11.49
C ASN A 113 13.47 10.05 -12.07
N ALA A 114 13.88 9.13 -11.19
CA ALA A 114 14.18 7.74 -11.54
C ALA A 114 12.89 6.91 -11.73
N PHE A 115 11.81 7.33 -11.06
CA PHE A 115 10.50 6.71 -11.17
C PHE A 115 9.39 7.75 -10.97
N THR A 116 8.20 7.43 -11.48
CA THR A 116 6.94 8.12 -11.19
C THR A 116 5.97 7.19 -10.51
N LEU A 117 4.97 7.76 -9.83
CA LEU A 117 3.90 7.01 -9.18
C LEU A 117 2.62 7.05 -10.00
N ASN A 118 1.98 5.90 -10.15
CA ASN A 118 0.65 5.76 -10.70
C ASN A 118 -0.38 5.65 -9.57
N LEU A 119 -0.53 6.74 -8.80
CA LEU A 119 -1.42 6.77 -7.65
C LEU A 119 -2.88 6.59 -8.06
N ALA A 120 -3.63 5.77 -7.32
CA ALA A 120 -5.06 5.69 -7.53
C ALA A 120 -5.74 7.03 -7.15
N PRO A 121 -6.83 7.42 -7.83
CA PRO A 121 -7.62 8.58 -7.44
C PRO A 121 -8.02 8.53 -5.96
N GLY A 122 -7.77 9.63 -5.23
CA GLY A 122 -8.07 9.72 -3.79
C GLY A 122 -7.06 9.05 -2.85
N ALA A 123 -5.89 8.63 -3.35
CA ALA A 123 -4.79 8.12 -2.51
C ALA A 123 -4.40 9.12 -1.40
N ILE A 124 -4.25 8.61 -0.19
CA ILE A 124 -3.69 9.30 0.97
C ILE A 124 -2.58 8.44 1.59
N ASN A 125 -1.81 9.00 2.54
CA ASN A 125 -0.72 8.29 3.23
C ASN A 125 0.20 7.51 2.27
N VAL A 126 0.59 8.16 1.17
CA VAL A 126 1.50 7.55 0.20
C VAL A 126 2.86 7.41 0.83
N ASP A 127 3.41 6.20 0.78
CA ASP A 127 4.74 5.86 1.30
C ASP A 127 5.57 5.23 0.18
N ILE A 128 6.86 5.52 0.15
CA ILE A 128 7.83 4.96 -0.79
C ILE A 128 8.95 4.34 0.04
N SER A 129 9.56 3.27 -0.46
CA SER A 129 10.67 2.64 0.26
C SER A 129 11.59 1.83 -0.63
N PHE A 130 12.81 1.60 -0.16
CA PHE A 130 13.64 0.51 -0.66
C PHE A 130 13.21 -0.83 -0.07
N THR A 131 13.01 -1.82 -0.94
CA THR A 131 12.47 -3.12 -0.58
C THR A 131 13.21 -4.27 -1.28
N ASP A 132 12.98 -5.48 -0.79
CA ASP A 132 13.35 -6.73 -1.46
C ASP A 132 12.36 -7.08 -2.59
N SER A 133 12.58 -8.22 -3.26
CA SER A 133 11.71 -8.68 -4.36
C SER A 133 10.27 -8.99 -3.96
N PHE A 134 9.97 -9.07 -2.66
CA PHE A 134 8.64 -9.32 -2.11
C PHE A 134 7.98 -8.04 -1.57
N GLY A 135 8.65 -6.89 -1.65
CA GLY A 135 8.18 -5.62 -1.10
C GLY A 135 8.40 -5.47 0.41
N ALA A 136 9.21 -6.34 1.03
CA ALA A 136 9.58 -6.21 2.43
C ALA A 136 10.85 -5.38 2.60
N ALA A 137 11.07 -4.83 3.80
CA ALA A 137 12.32 -4.16 4.13
C ALA A 137 13.51 -5.13 3.98
N LEU A 138 14.58 -4.67 3.34
CA LEU A 138 15.83 -5.41 3.24
C LEU A 138 16.43 -5.58 4.64
N ASN A 139 16.84 -6.81 4.98
CA ASN A 139 17.38 -7.13 6.29
C ASN A 139 18.48 -8.17 6.18
N GLY A 140 19.62 -7.77 5.62
CA GLY A 140 20.80 -8.62 5.46
C GLY A 140 20.83 -9.42 4.15
N LEU A 141 20.14 -8.93 3.11
CA LEU A 141 20.23 -9.54 1.78
C LEU A 141 21.62 -9.32 1.20
N ASP A 142 22.28 -10.38 0.73
CA ASP A 142 23.56 -10.27 0.04
C ASP A 142 23.42 -9.51 -1.30
N SER A 143 24.13 -8.38 -1.40
CA SER A 143 24.18 -7.54 -2.59
C SER A 143 24.86 -8.24 -3.78
N GLY A 144 25.78 -9.17 -3.52
CA GLY A 144 26.71 -9.71 -4.51
C GLY A 144 27.93 -8.80 -4.77
N LEU A 145 28.07 -7.71 -4.01
CA LEU A 145 29.21 -6.81 -4.03
C LEU A 145 30.09 -7.06 -2.79
N ASP A 146 31.39 -6.83 -2.95
CA ASP A 146 32.37 -6.91 -1.88
C ASP A 146 33.03 -5.55 -1.66
N THR A 147 33.45 -5.27 -0.43
CA THR A 147 34.48 -4.25 -0.16
C THR A 147 35.79 -4.61 -0.85
N LEU A 148 36.68 -3.64 -1.06
CA LEU A 148 38.01 -3.86 -1.64
C LEU A 148 38.82 -5.00 -0.98
N ASP A 149 38.66 -5.21 0.34
CA ASP A 149 39.33 -6.29 1.09
C ASP A 149 38.61 -7.65 1.03
N GLY A 150 37.48 -7.75 0.33
CA GLY A 150 36.75 -8.97 0.07
C GLY A 150 35.70 -9.32 1.13
N THR A 151 35.19 -8.34 1.86
CA THR A 151 34.07 -8.54 2.80
C THR A 151 32.74 -8.34 2.07
N ASP A 152 31.85 -9.34 2.14
CA ASP A 152 30.51 -9.27 1.55
C ASP A 152 29.75 -8.04 2.05
N ILE A 153 29.03 -7.36 1.14
CA ILE A 153 28.18 -6.22 1.48
C ILE A 153 26.72 -6.68 1.57
N LEU A 154 26.13 -6.56 2.75
CA LEU A 154 24.74 -6.91 3.02
C LEU A 154 23.85 -5.67 3.02
N LEU A 155 22.66 -5.80 2.43
CA LEU A 155 21.69 -4.72 2.22
C LEU A 155 20.67 -4.64 3.36
N TYR A 156 20.41 -3.41 3.81
CA TYR A 156 19.42 -3.10 4.83
C TYR A 156 18.59 -1.88 4.43
N THR A 157 17.29 -1.94 4.64
CA THR A 157 16.42 -0.75 4.64
C THR A 157 16.53 -0.11 6.02
N ASP A 158 16.83 1.19 6.07
CA ASP A 158 16.91 1.92 7.34
C ASP A 158 15.52 2.10 7.98
N THR A 159 15.48 2.56 9.24
CA THR A 159 14.21 2.94 9.88
C THR A 159 13.51 4.10 9.18
N ASP A 160 14.27 4.96 8.52
CA ASP A 160 13.78 5.78 7.42
C ASP A 160 13.83 4.93 6.15
N ASN A 161 12.68 4.41 5.74
CA ASN A 161 12.55 3.44 4.66
C ASN A 161 12.92 3.99 3.27
N ASN A 162 13.07 5.31 3.14
CA ASN A 162 13.64 5.96 1.96
C ASN A 162 15.16 5.77 1.84
N ILE A 163 15.83 5.17 2.83
CA ILE A 163 17.28 4.95 2.83
C ILE A 163 17.62 3.46 2.74
N LEU A 164 18.46 3.13 1.77
CA LEU A 164 19.14 1.85 1.64
C LEU A 164 20.56 1.96 2.20
N LEU A 165 21.00 0.95 2.92
CA LEU A 165 22.37 0.83 3.44
C LEU A 165 23.01 -0.46 2.93
N GLY A 166 24.19 -0.34 2.30
CA GLY A 166 25.12 -1.45 2.10
C GLY A 166 26.12 -1.49 3.24
N ARG A 167 26.12 -2.56 4.05
CA ARG A 167 27.00 -2.73 5.22
C ARG A 167 27.94 -3.91 5.07
N ALA A 168 29.20 -3.73 5.44
CA ALA A 168 30.20 -4.80 5.41
C ALA A 168 29.89 -5.90 6.42
N GLY A 169 29.63 -7.12 5.94
CA GLY A 169 29.52 -8.37 6.71
C GLY A 169 28.29 -8.54 7.61
N GLY A 170 27.56 -7.48 7.97
CA GLY A 170 26.46 -7.58 8.94
C GLY A 170 25.77 -6.27 9.30
N PRO A 171 24.74 -6.31 10.16
CA PRO A 171 23.92 -5.14 10.51
C PRO A 171 24.68 -4.07 11.30
N ASP A 172 25.68 -4.48 12.09
CA ASP A 172 26.60 -3.59 12.82
C ASP A 172 27.85 -3.22 12.00
N GLY A 173 27.93 -3.70 10.76
CA GLY A 173 29.02 -3.42 9.84
C GLY A 173 29.11 -1.94 9.46
N ALA A 174 30.30 -1.49 9.10
CA ALA A 174 30.50 -0.16 8.55
C ALA A 174 29.67 0.02 7.27
N ILE A 175 29.11 1.22 7.09
CA ILE A 175 28.39 1.59 5.86
C ILE A 175 29.44 1.73 4.75
N VAL A 176 29.24 1.03 3.65
CA VAL A 176 30.10 1.03 2.46
C VAL A 176 29.53 1.97 1.41
N PHE A 177 28.22 1.87 1.17
CA PHE A 177 27.45 2.83 0.37
C PHE A 177 26.06 2.99 0.96
N ALA A 178 25.37 4.05 0.56
CA ALA A 178 23.97 4.25 0.84
C ALA A 178 23.24 4.83 -0.38
N ALA A 179 21.94 4.58 -0.46
CA ALA A 179 21.07 5.23 -1.43
C ALA A 179 19.88 5.88 -0.72
N TYR A 180 19.33 6.95 -1.32
CA TYR A 180 18.21 7.70 -0.77
C TYR A 180 17.19 8.04 -1.84
N ILE A 181 15.91 7.85 -1.51
CA ILE A 181 14.77 8.30 -2.30
C ILE A 181 14.46 9.74 -1.89
N GLU A 182 14.69 10.69 -2.78
CA GLU A 182 14.14 12.03 -2.65
C GLU A 182 12.77 12.07 -3.33
N GLU A 183 11.73 12.13 -2.52
CA GLU A 183 10.34 12.27 -2.97
C GLU A 183 10.11 13.56 -3.77
N THR A 184 9.37 13.47 -4.88
CA THR A 184 9.07 14.62 -5.75
C THR A 184 7.58 14.76 -6.06
N GLY A 185 7.16 16.01 -6.31
CA GLY A 185 5.78 16.36 -6.62
C GLY A 185 4.98 16.91 -5.44
N SER A 186 3.94 17.70 -5.74
CA SER A 186 2.93 18.13 -4.77
C SER A 186 1.55 18.10 -5.44
N PRO A 187 0.73 17.04 -5.25
CA PRO A 187 0.97 15.87 -4.40
C PRO A 187 2.13 14.97 -4.89
N LEU A 188 2.62 14.10 -4.00
CA LEU A 188 3.70 13.14 -4.27
C LEU A 188 3.40 12.35 -5.55
N SER A 189 4.35 12.33 -6.50
CA SER A 189 4.14 11.75 -7.83
C SER A 189 5.37 11.05 -8.41
N GLY A 190 6.48 11.01 -7.69
CA GLY A 190 7.68 10.29 -8.10
C GLY A 190 8.82 10.47 -7.12
N GLY A 191 10.02 10.12 -7.56
CA GLY A 191 11.22 10.34 -6.77
C GLY A 191 12.51 10.30 -7.59
N LYS A 192 13.53 10.97 -7.06
CA LYS A 192 14.92 10.90 -7.51
C LYS A 192 15.69 9.95 -6.62
N ILE A 193 16.76 9.36 -7.14
CA ILE A 193 17.63 8.47 -6.36
C ILE A 193 18.99 9.16 -6.19
N TRP A 194 19.40 9.29 -4.94
CA TRP A 194 20.75 9.66 -4.55
C TRP A 194 21.53 8.41 -4.19
N THR A 195 22.82 8.40 -4.51
CA THR A 195 23.77 7.41 -4.02
C THR A 195 24.98 8.10 -3.42
N VAL A 196 25.60 7.46 -2.44
CA VAL A 196 26.79 7.97 -1.76
C VAL A 196 27.67 6.79 -1.35
N GLU A 197 28.97 6.94 -1.50
CA GLU A 197 29.95 5.92 -1.16
C GLU A 197 30.87 6.37 0.00
N TYR A 198 31.31 5.40 0.79
CA TYR A 198 32.18 5.58 1.97
C TYR A 198 33.42 4.71 1.93
N GLN A 199 33.38 3.57 1.22
CA GLN A 199 34.52 2.67 1.06
C GLN A 199 34.51 2.11 -0.36
N PRO A 200 35.70 1.89 -0.94
CA PRO A 200 35.80 1.46 -2.31
C PRO A 200 35.27 0.03 -2.50
N LEU A 201 34.64 -0.19 -3.64
CA LEU A 201 34.10 -1.48 -4.04
C LEU A 201 35.17 -2.32 -4.76
N LYS A 202 35.03 -3.64 -4.67
CA LYS A 202 35.90 -4.57 -5.38
C LYS A 202 35.39 -4.81 -6.79
N HIS A 203 36.16 -4.35 -7.75
CA HIS A 203 35.90 -4.57 -9.18
C HIS A 203 36.44 -5.92 -9.68
N PRO A 204 35.65 -6.67 -10.47
CA PRO A 204 36.10 -7.87 -11.17
C PRO A 204 37.35 -7.66 -12.04
N ASP A 205 37.43 -6.54 -12.77
CA ASP A 205 38.54 -6.15 -13.63
C ASP A 205 39.15 -4.81 -13.21
N GLY A 206 40.10 -4.84 -12.27
CA GLY A 206 40.82 -3.65 -11.83
C GLY A 206 41.73 -2.98 -12.89
N SER A 207 41.70 -3.42 -14.15
CA SER A 207 42.34 -2.72 -15.26
C SER A 207 41.38 -1.91 -16.13
N ASN A 208 40.07 -2.11 -15.94
CA ASN A 208 39.01 -1.35 -16.58
C ASN A 208 38.49 -0.28 -15.60
N PRO A 209 38.73 1.02 -15.86
CA PRO A 209 38.16 2.08 -15.00
C PRO A 209 36.63 2.13 -15.08
N ASP A 210 36.04 1.65 -16.18
CA ASP A 210 34.58 1.64 -16.42
C ASP A 210 33.96 0.27 -16.08
N ASP A 211 34.49 -0.46 -15.08
CA ASP A 211 33.94 -1.75 -14.67
C ASP A 211 32.67 -1.56 -13.84
N ALA A 212 31.50 -1.66 -14.48
CA ALA A 212 30.24 -1.33 -13.83
C ALA A 212 29.76 -2.41 -12.84
N LEU A 213 29.44 -2.00 -11.62
CA LEU A 213 28.74 -2.79 -10.61
C LEU A 213 27.27 -2.38 -10.52
N ASN A 214 26.38 -3.31 -10.14
CA ASN A 214 24.97 -3.00 -9.99
C ASN A 214 24.25 -3.88 -8.97
N LEU A 215 23.09 -3.40 -8.52
CA LEU A 215 22.17 -4.08 -7.59
C LEU A 215 20.95 -4.66 -8.33
N LEU A 216 21.11 -5.04 -9.60
CA LEU A 216 20.00 -5.53 -10.42
C LEU A 216 19.38 -6.79 -9.77
N ASN A 217 18.05 -6.81 -9.70
CA ASN A 217 17.27 -7.87 -9.05
C ASN A 217 17.55 -8.04 -7.54
N LYS A 218 18.20 -7.08 -6.89
CA LYS A 218 18.46 -7.09 -5.44
C LYS A 218 17.62 -6.05 -4.69
N VAL A 219 17.59 -4.83 -5.22
CA VAL A 219 16.90 -3.69 -4.62
C VAL A 219 15.75 -3.26 -5.51
N PHE A 220 14.61 -3.01 -4.87
CA PHE A 220 13.38 -2.58 -5.54
C PHE A 220 12.85 -1.30 -4.87
N ILE A 221 12.12 -0.49 -5.64
CA ILE A 221 11.32 0.60 -5.10
C ILE A 221 9.92 0.07 -4.82
N GLY A 222 9.56 0.03 -3.53
CA GLY A 222 8.21 -0.23 -3.07
C GLY A 222 7.45 1.08 -2.92
N ALA A 223 6.13 1.03 -3.12
CA ALA A 223 5.24 2.12 -2.74
C ALA A 223 3.95 1.57 -2.16
N SER A 224 3.32 2.32 -1.28
CA SER A 224 2.00 2.05 -0.72
C SER A 224 1.14 3.30 -0.67
N GLN A 225 -0.17 3.09 -0.59
CA GLN A 225 -1.16 4.17 -0.50
C GLN A 225 -2.42 3.67 0.21
N ASP A 226 -3.01 4.54 1.00
CA ASP A 226 -4.32 4.30 1.61
C ASP A 226 -5.44 4.87 0.74
N LEU A 227 -6.57 4.19 0.73
CA LEU A 227 -7.82 4.68 0.16
C LEU A 227 -8.88 4.76 1.26
N THR A 228 -9.74 5.75 1.19
CA THR A 228 -10.85 5.92 2.13
C THR A 228 -12.17 5.65 1.42
N PHE A 229 -13.03 4.85 2.04
CA PHE A 229 -14.37 4.53 1.57
C PHE A 229 -15.40 5.06 2.57
N SER A 230 -16.58 5.43 2.09
CA SER A 230 -17.64 6.00 2.92
C SER A 230 -18.92 5.21 2.78
N LEU A 231 -19.55 4.93 3.92
CA LEU A 231 -20.87 4.31 4.00
C LEU A 231 -21.97 5.33 4.32
N ALA A 232 -21.66 6.62 4.25
CA ALA A 232 -22.62 7.68 4.51
C ALA A 232 -23.83 7.53 3.58
N ASN A 233 -25.03 7.48 4.16
CA ASN A 233 -26.29 7.22 3.47
C ASN A 233 -26.43 5.83 2.84
N ALA A 234 -25.69 4.80 3.31
CA ALA A 234 -25.98 3.43 2.90
C ALA A 234 -27.45 3.08 3.21
N PRO A 235 -28.17 2.41 2.30
CA PRO A 235 -29.56 2.02 2.53
C PRO A 235 -29.66 1.17 3.80
N SER A 236 -30.68 1.40 4.64
CA SER A 236 -30.92 0.61 5.86
C SER A 236 -31.70 -0.65 5.56
N GLY A 237 -31.47 -1.72 6.32
CA GLY A 237 -32.26 -2.95 6.25
C GLY A 237 -31.45 -4.14 5.73
N GLN A 238 -32.15 -5.11 5.13
CA GLN A 238 -31.55 -6.24 4.42
C GLN A 238 -31.36 -5.83 2.96
N ASN A 239 -30.17 -6.02 2.43
CA ASN A 239 -29.79 -5.71 1.05
C ASN A 239 -29.08 -6.92 0.44
N LEU A 240 -29.23 -7.16 -0.86
CA LEU A 240 -28.43 -8.17 -1.55
C LEU A 240 -26.95 -7.75 -1.61
N PHE A 241 -26.70 -6.48 -1.92
CA PHE A 241 -25.36 -5.91 -1.99
C PHE A 241 -25.33 -4.48 -1.44
N LEU A 242 -24.13 -4.01 -1.11
CA LEU A 242 -23.82 -2.60 -1.02
C LEU A 242 -22.70 -2.30 -2.00
N MET A 243 -22.84 -1.28 -2.83
CA MET A 243 -21.75 -0.75 -3.65
C MET A 243 -21.41 0.65 -3.14
N PHE A 244 -20.18 0.88 -2.67
CA PHE A 244 -19.78 2.12 -2.01
C PHE A 244 -18.36 2.56 -2.36
N THR A 245 -18.17 3.87 -2.40
CA THR A 245 -16.89 4.52 -2.75
C THR A 245 -16.55 5.59 -1.72
N LYS A 246 -15.53 6.40 -1.98
CA LYS A 246 -15.15 7.53 -1.12
C LYS A 246 -16.22 8.62 -1.08
N ALA A 247 -16.14 9.50 -0.08
CA ALA A 247 -16.94 10.73 -0.08
C ALA A 247 -16.52 11.64 -1.25
N ASN A 248 -17.50 12.18 -1.98
CA ASN A 248 -17.31 13.03 -3.16
C ASN A 248 -16.40 12.37 -4.24
N PRO A 249 -16.82 11.25 -4.84
CA PRO A 249 -16.05 10.58 -5.88
C PRO A 249 -15.92 11.43 -7.15
N THR A 250 -14.89 11.15 -7.92
CA THR A 250 -14.70 11.65 -9.29
C THR A 250 -15.66 10.89 -10.22
N VAL A 251 -16.46 11.65 -10.95
CA VAL A 251 -17.46 11.12 -11.87
C VAL A 251 -17.09 11.50 -13.30
N VAL A 252 -17.17 10.53 -14.20
CA VAL A 252 -16.97 10.68 -15.64
C VAL A 252 -18.21 10.23 -16.40
N ASP A 253 -18.53 10.91 -17.50
CA ASP A 253 -19.56 10.47 -18.44
C ASP A 253 -18.93 9.46 -19.40
N ASP A 254 -19.36 8.20 -19.28
CA ASP A 254 -18.97 7.10 -20.16
C ASP A 254 -20.18 6.68 -21.01
N GLY A 255 -20.29 7.27 -22.20
CA GLY A 255 -21.33 6.92 -23.16
C GLY A 255 -22.77 7.24 -22.70
N GLY A 256 -22.95 8.28 -21.89
CA GLY A 256 -24.24 8.68 -21.31
C GLY A 256 -24.55 8.04 -19.96
N VAL A 257 -23.63 7.24 -19.41
CA VAL A 257 -23.71 6.67 -18.07
C VAL A 257 -22.68 7.37 -17.19
N LEU A 258 -23.14 7.97 -16.09
CA LEU A 258 -22.23 8.57 -15.11
C LEU A 258 -21.58 7.47 -14.29
N ARG A 259 -20.25 7.40 -14.35
CA ARG A 259 -19.43 6.37 -13.68
C ARG A 259 -18.41 6.99 -12.74
N ILE A 260 -18.19 6.30 -11.63
CA ILE A 260 -17.18 6.64 -10.63
C ILE A 260 -15.84 6.04 -11.06
N SER A 261 -14.84 6.89 -11.27
CA SER A 261 -13.49 6.44 -11.65
C SER A 261 -12.64 6.03 -10.45
N ASP A 262 -12.96 6.52 -9.24
CA ASP A 262 -12.29 6.10 -8.01
C ASP A 262 -12.60 4.62 -7.69
N PRO A 263 -11.71 3.93 -6.95
CA PRO A 263 -12.00 2.61 -6.43
C PRO A 263 -13.34 2.55 -5.68
N THR A 264 -14.05 1.44 -5.86
CA THR A 264 -15.36 1.16 -5.27
C THR A 264 -15.34 -0.26 -4.71
N ILE A 265 -16.04 -0.47 -3.60
CA ILE A 265 -16.19 -1.79 -2.98
C ILE A 265 -17.62 -2.25 -3.16
N ILE A 266 -17.78 -3.51 -3.55
CA ILE A 266 -19.04 -4.22 -3.52
C ILE A 266 -18.97 -5.20 -2.35
N ALA A 267 -19.90 -5.08 -1.40
CA ALA A 267 -20.07 -6.02 -0.30
C ALA A 267 -21.33 -6.86 -0.52
N THR A 268 -21.20 -8.18 -0.36
CA THR A 268 -22.31 -9.15 -0.35
C THR A 268 -22.18 -10.10 0.82
N GLY A 269 -23.26 -10.79 1.17
CA GLY A 269 -23.18 -11.94 2.05
C GLY A 269 -22.23 -13.02 1.48
N LYS A 270 -21.85 -13.99 2.30
CA LYS A 270 -20.91 -15.05 1.90
C LYS A 270 -21.45 -15.88 0.73
N ASP A 271 -22.72 -16.27 0.80
CA ASP A 271 -23.44 -17.05 -0.21
C ASP A 271 -24.78 -16.35 -0.57
N PRO A 272 -24.75 -15.22 -1.31
CA PRO A 272 -25.94 -14.44 -1.62
C PRO A 272 -26.85 -15.16 -2.63
N ALA A 273 -28.14 -14.80 -2.65
CA ALA A 273 -29.08 -15.36 -3.61
C ALA A 273 -28.76 -14.87 -5.04
N ASP A 274 -28.81 -15.76 -6.03
CA ASP A 274 -28.89 -15.38 -7.46
C ASP A 274 -30.29 -14.82 -7.72
N GLN A 275 -30.50 -13.56 -7.36
CA GLN A 275 -31.79 -12.89 -7.48
C GLN A 275 -32.24 -12.84 -8.95
N SER A 276 -31.30 -12.75 -9.88
CA SER A 276 -31.57 -12.74 -11.33
C SER A 276 -32.17 -14.05 -11.84
N SER A 277 -31.94 -15.17 -11.16
CA SER A 277 -32.61 -16.46 -11.44
C SER A 277 -34.09 -16.53 -10.99
N GLY A 278 -34.58 -15.49 -10.32
CA GLY A 278 -35.97 -15.36 -9.89
C GLY A 278 -36.25 -15.78 -8.44
N VAL A 279 -35.20 -15.99 -7.62
CA VAL A 279 -35.34 -16.22 -6.18
C VAL A 279 -35.33 -14.89 -5.40
N ASN A 280 -35.85 -14.93 -4.17
CA ASN A 280 -35.84 -13.76 -3.29
C ASN A 280 -34.50 -13.67 -2.55
N ILE A 281 -34.02 -12.45 -2.26
CA ILE A 281 -32.75 -12.25 -1.56
C ILE A 281 -32.68 -12.99 -0.21
N SER A 282 -33.81 -13.17 0.47
CA SER A 282 -33.90 -13.91 1.74
C SER A 282 -33.64 -15.41 1.64
N THR A 283 -33.46 -15.97 0.44
CA THR A 283 -33.05 -17.37 0.25
C THR A 283 -31.53 -17.57 0.31
N GLY A 284 -30.75 -16.49 0.34
CA GLY A 284 -29.30 -16.50 0.51
C GLY A 284 -28.84 -15.47 1.54
N ASP A 285 -27.53 -15.27 1.64
CA ASP A 285 -26.96 -14.33 2.60
C ASP A 285 -27.13 -12.87 2.16
N THR A 286 -27.51 -12.00 3.10
CA THR A 286 -27.69 -10.56 2.86
C THR A 286 -26.65 -9.71 3.58
N ILE A 287 -26.48 -8.46 3.15
CA ILE A 287 -25.81 -7.41 3.92
C ILE A 287 -26.84 -6.60 4.70
N ASN A 288 -26.62 -6.46 6.00
CA ASN A 288 -27.54 -5.81 6.91
C ASN A 288 -26.94 -4.57 7.54
N THR A 289 -27.59 -3.43 7.34
CA THR A 289 -27.16 -2.10 7.76
C THR A 289 -28.22 -1.46 8.69
N SER A 290 -27.77 -0.63 9.63
CA SER A 290 -28.66 0.33 10.29
C SER A 290 -28.07 1.72 10.29
N GLN A 291 -28.90 2.72 10.01
CA GLN A 291 -28.59 4.13 10.23
C GLN A 291 -28.91 4.62 11.66
N ALA A 292 -29.31 3.72 12.58
CA ALA A 292 -29.77 4.11 13.90
C ALA A 292 -28.59 4.44 14.86
N GLY A 293 -28.22 5.72 14.93
CA GLY A 293 -27.59 6.32 16.11
C GLY A 293 -26.06 6.30 16.22
N GLY A 294 -25.31 5.96 15.17
CA GLY A 294 -23.84 5.95 15.15
C GLY A 294 -23.29 5.74 13.74
N PRO A 295 -21.97 5.54 13.58
CA PRO A 295 -21.40 5.27 12.28
C PRO A 295 -21.99 4.01 11.64
N THR A 296 -22.15 4.02 10.32
CA THR A 296 -22.76 2.92 9.56
C THR A 296 -21.86 1.69 9.63
N THR A 297 -22.29 0.72 10.44
CA THR A 297 -21.71 -0.62 10.48
C THR A 297 -22.61 -1.59 9.73
N PHE A 298 -22.04 -2.64 9.17
CA PHE A 298 -22.82 -3.69 8.51
C PHE A 298 -22.40 -5.08 8.95
N GLY A 299 -23.40 -5.95 9.09
CA GLY A 299 -23.26 -7.39 9.32
C GLY A 299 -23.82 -8.18 8.15
N THR A 300 -23.98 -9.49 8.34
CA THR A 300 -24.62 -10.37 7.35
C THR A 300 -25.76 -11.15 7.99
N ASN A 301 -26.91 -11.25 7.31
CA ASN A 301 -28.18 -11.86 7.76
C ASN A 301 -28.84 -11.22 8.99
N SER A 302 -28.02 -10.68 9.87
CA SER A 302 -28.29 -9.89 11.06
C SER A 302 -27.26 -8.75 11.12
N GLN A 303 -27.33 -7.89 12.12
CA GLN A 303 -26.31 -6.84 12.31
C GLN A 303 -25.02 -7.36 12.98
N MET A 304 -24.73 -8.66 12.82
CA MET A 304 -23.59 -9.35 13.38
C MET A 304 -23.11 -10.38 12.37
N ILE A 305 -21.81 -10.65 12.32
CA ILE A 305 -21.27 -11.80 11.61
C ILE A 305 -21.20 -12.96 12.61
N THR A 306 -21.99 -14.00 12.39
CA THR A 306 -22.00 -15.18 13.27
C THR A 306 -21.23 -16.36 12.66
N GLU A 307 -21.13 -17.46 13.40
CA GLU A 307 -20.39 -18.64 12.95
C GLU A 307 -20.97 -19.18 11.63
N GLN A 308 -20.09 -19.50 10.68
CA GLN A 308 -20.40 -19.99 9.32
C GLN A 308 -20.93 -18.95 8.35
N GLU A 309 -21.27 -17.74 8.81
CA GLU A 309 -21.57 -16.60 7.94
C GLU A 309 -20.29 -15.88 7.51
N GLY A 310 -20.43 -14.92 6.59
CA GLY A 310 -19.33 -14.07 6.18
C GLY A 310 -19.76 -12.98 5.22
N ILE A 311 -18.80 -12.14 4.86
CA ILE A 311 -18.99 -11.07 3.89
C ILE A 311 -17.93 -11.24 2.82
N ARG A 312 -18.32 -11.11 1.55
CA ARG A 312 -17.40 -10.98 0.42
C ARG A 312 -17.26 -9.51 0.08
N PHE A 313 -16.01 -9.07 -0.08
CA PHE A 313 -15.67 -7.75 -0.55
C PHE A 313 -14.99 -7.86 -1.90
N THR A 314 -15.59 -7.23 -2.91
CA THR A 314 -15.07 -7.17 -4.27
C THR A 314 -14.65 -5.75 -4.59
N PHE A 315 -13.43 -5.59 -5.09
CA PHE A 315 -12.85 -4.29 -5.40
C PHE A 315 -12.97 -4.00 -6.89
N VAL A 316 -13.56 -2.86 -7.25
CA VAL A 316 -13.88 -2.50 -8.64
C VAL A 316 -13.59 -1.02 -8.95
N THR A 317 -13.64 -0.67 -10.23
CA THR A 317 -13.65 0.71 -10.74
C THR A 317 -14.72 0.86 -11.82
N GLY A 318 -15.09 2.11 -12.13
CA GLY A 318 -16.11 2.40 -13.14
C GLY A 318 -17.53 2.07 -12.67
N ALA A 319 -17.77 2.10 -11.36
CA ALA A 319 -19.08 1.83 -10.78
C ALA A 319 -20.11 2.86 -11.25
N ARG A 320 -21.33 2.41 -11.55
CA ARG A 320 -22.41 3.30 -11.99
C ARG A 320 -22.87 4.19 -10.83
N GLN A 321 -22.86 5.50 -11.02
CA GLN A 321 -22.98 6.48 -9.93
C GLN A 321 -24.32 6.41 -9.18
N ASP A 322 -25.43 6.26 -9.89
CA ASP A 322 -26.78 6.18 -9.30
C ASP A 322 -27.01 4.86 -8.56
N MET A 323 -26.26 3.80 -8.88
CA MET A 323 -26.31 2.50 -8.18
C MET A 323 -25.21 2.35 -7.11
N THR A 324 -24.56 3.45 -6.71
CA THR A 324 -23.46 3.44 -5.72
C THR A 324 -23.78 4.41 -4.59
N ILE A 325 -23.51 4.00 -3.35
CA ILE A 325 -23.61 4.85 -2.15
C ILE A 325 -22.78 6.14 -2.38
N PRO A 326 -23.36 7.33 -2.14
CA PRO A 326 -24.58 7.59 -1.36
C PRO A 326 -25.91 7.60 -2.14
N ASN A 327 -25.92 7.27 -3.43
CA ASN A 327 -27.13 7.35 -4.27
C ASN A 327 -27.94 6.06 -4.31
N LEU A 328 -27.35 4.94 -3.91
CA LEU A 328 -27.99 3.62 -3.88
C LEU A 328 -29.12 3.57 -2.85
N ASP A 329 -30.33 3.21 -3.28
CA ASP A 329 -31.45 2.91 -2.38
C ASP A 329 -31.62 1.40 -2.10
N GLN A 330 -32.50 1.07 -1.15
CA GLN A 330 -32.71 -0.33 -0.74
C GLN A 330 -33.33 -1.20 -1.84
N ASN A 331 -34.29 -0.69 -2.62
CA ASN A 331 -34.92 -1.48 -3.68
C ASN A 331 -33.92 -1.74 -4.81
N GLU A 332 -33.03 -0.78 -5.08
CA GLU A 332 -31.95 -0.91 -6.03
C GLU A 332 -30.90 -1.91 -5.54
N ALA A 333 -30.59 -1.89 -4.24
CA ALA A 333 -29.65 -2.79 -3.57
C ALA A 333 -30.15 -4.25 -3.46
N ASP A 334 -31.43 -4.49 -3.71
CA ASP A 334 -32.05 -5.82 -3.74
C ASP A 334 -32.00 -6.48 -5.13
N LEU A 335 -31.57 -5.75 -6.16
CA LEU A 335 -31.54 -6.20 -7.56
C LEU A 335 -30.10 -6.45 -8.01
N GLU A 336 -29.73 -7.71 -8.22
CA GLU A 336 -28.36 -8.08 -8.63
C GLU A 336 -27.92 -7.40 -9.94
N ALA A 337 -28.87 -7.21 -10.87
CA ALA A 337 -28.61 -6.53 -12.14
C ALA A 337 -28.11 -5.07 -11.98
N ASN A 338 -28.27 -4.46 -10.80
CA ASN A 338 -27.79 -3.11 -10.51
C ASN A 338 -26.32 -3.06 -10.05
N ILE A 339 -25.66 -4.22 -9.87
CA ILE A 339 -24.22 -4.29 -9.60
C ILE A 339 -23.45 -3.96 -10.88
N ASP A 340 -23.38 -2.68 -11.25
CA ASP A 340 -22.84 -2.20 -12.53
C ASP A 340 -21.47 -1.52 -12.34
N PHE A 341 -20.43 -2.15 -12.85
CA PHE A 341 -19.05 -1.66 -12.89
C PHE A 341 -18.36 -2.13 -14.18
N THR A 342 -17.22 -1.53 -14.52
CA THR A 342 -16.54 -1.80 -15.81
C THR A 342 -15.21 -2.51 -15.68
N ALA A 343 -14.56 -2.48 -14.52
CA ALA A 343 -13.27 -3.13 -14.31
C ALA A 343 -13.05 -3.55 -12.86
N MET A 344 -12.24 -4.60 -12.66
CA MET A 344 -11.74 -4.98 -11.33
C MET A 344 -10.71 -3.97 -10.86
N PHE A 345 -10.67 -3.72 -9.55
CA PHE A 345 -9.60 -3.02 -8.89
C PHE A 345 -8.74 -4.05 -8.18
N ASN A 346 -7.52 -4.24 -8.68
CA ASN A 346 -6.60 -5.18 -8.09
C ASN A 346 -6.06 -4.62 -6.77
N ALA A 347 -6.12 -5.41 -5.70
CA ALA A 347 -5.66 -5.03 -4.37
C ALA A 347 -4.73 -6.13 -3.83
N LYS A 348 -3.55 -5.74 -3.32
CA LYS A 348 -2.58 -6.68 -2.69
C LYS A 348 -2.70 -6.76 -1.18
N ALA A 349 -3.42 -5.82 -0.58
CA ALA A 349 -3.69 -5.75 0.84
C ALA A 349 -5.12 -5.25 1.06
N ALA A 350 -5.66 -5.56 2.23
CA ALA A 350 -6.87 -4.96 2.77
C ALA A 350 -6.78 -5.06 4.29
N ASN A 351 -7.36 -4.08 4.98
CA ASN A 351 -7.58 -4.09 6.42
C ASN A 351 -9.06 -3.84 6.68
N PHE A 352 -9.52 -4.24 7.86
CA PHE A 352 -10.86 -3.97 8.32
C PHE A 352 -10.86 -4.02 9.85
N ASP A 353 -11.76 -3.25 10.45
CA ASP A 353 -11.91 -3.21 11.90
C ASP A 353 -13.11 -4.03 12.35
N ILE A 354 -12.93 -4.80 13.42
CA ILE A 354 -14.02 -5.45 14.14
C ILE A 354 -14.43 -4.51 15.27
N VAL A 355 -15.43 -3.67 15.00
CA VAL A 355 -15.81 -2.56 15.89
C VAL A 355 -16.74 -2.97 17.04
N GLN A 356 -17.30 -4.18 17.02
CA GLN A 356 -18.13 -4.69 18.11
C GLN A 356 -18.05 -6.22 18.22
N LEU A 357 -17.96 -6.71 19.46
CA LEU A 357 -18.07 -8.13 19.80
C LEU A 357 -19.25 -8.36 20.73
N GLN A 358 -19.85 -9.55 20.64
CA GLN A 358 -20.79 -9.99 21.66
C GLN A 358 -20.04 -10.16 23.00
N SER A 359 -20.55 -9.55 24.06
CA SER A 359 -19.92 -9.56 25.39
C SER A 359 -19.55 -10.99 25.85
N GLY A 360 -18.32 -11.14 26.33
CA GLY A 360 -17.79 -12.40 26.85
C GLY A 360 -17.33 -13.41 25.79
N LYS A 361 -17.25 -13.02 24.51
CA LYS A 361 -16.75 -13.88 23.43
C LYS A 361 -15.49 -13.30 22.76
N SER A 362 -14.62 -14.18 22.30
CA SER A 362 -13.53 -13.85 21.37
C SER A 362 -14.01 -13.99 19.93
N ALA A 363 -13.54 -13.13 19.01
CA ALA A 363 -13.76 -13.32 17.58
C ALA A 363 -12.64 -14.17 16.97
N VAL A 364 -13.02 -15.10 16.11
CA VAL A 364 -12.12 -15.79 15.19
C VAL A 364 -12.68 -15.56 13.80
N VAL A 365 -11.85 -15.00 12.92
CA VAL A 365 -12.20 -14.79 11.51
C VAL A 365 -11.36 -15.69 10.62
N LYS A 366 -11.99 -16.24 9.59
CA LYS A 366 -11.27 -16.89 8.49
C LYS A 366 -11.25 -15.93 7.31
N ILE A 367 -10.05 -15.59 6.85
CA ILE A 367 -9.85 -14.72 5.69
C ILE A 367 -9.45 -15.60 4.50
N SER A 368 -9.95 -15.29 3.31
CA SER A 368 -9.58 -15.95 2.06
C SER A 368 -9.58 -14.88 0.96
N ALA A 369 -8.62 -14.96 0.04
CA ALA A 369 -8.45 -14.02 -1.05
C ALA A 369 -8.68 -14.74 -2.39
N PHE A 370 -9.26 -14.05 -3.36
CA PHE A 370 -9.60 -14.62 -4.65
C PHE A 370 -9.32 -13.64 -5.78
N ASN A 371 -8.91 -14.16 -6.94
CA ASN A 371 -8.95 -13.46 -8.21
C ASN A 371 -10.23 -13.84 -8.94
N THR A 372 -10.86 -12.87 -9.59
CA THR A 372 -12.11 -13.05 -10.32
C THR A 372 -12.10 -12.27 -11.64
N ALA A 373 -12.98 -12.63 -12.57
CA ALA A 373 -13.16 -11.91 -13.82
C ALA A 373 -14.03 -10.66 -13.62
N VAL A 374 -14.09 -9.78 -14.63
CA VAL A 374 -15.06 -8.68 -14.63
C VAL A 374 -16.45 -9.27 -14.96
N GLU A 375 -17.28 -9.43 -13.94
CA GLU A 375 -18.63 -10.01 -14.06
C GLU A 375 -19.65 -9.06 -13.40
N SER A 376 -20.26 -8.17 -14.18
CA SER A 376 -21.24 -7.20 -13.67
C SER A 376 -22.69 -7.63 -13.89
N GLY A 377 -23.60 -6.96 -13.18
CA GLY A 377 -25.04 -7.19 -13.19
C GLY A 377 -25.39 -8.61 -12.77
N ALA A 378 -26.33 -9.24 -13.50
CA ALA A 378 -26.83 -10.59 -13.24
C ALA A 378 -25.77 -11.72 -13.32
N SER A 379 -24.54 -11.40 -13.72
CA SER A 379 -23.44 -12.36 -13.73
C SER A 379 -22.62 -12.33 -12.44
N PHE A 380 -22.78 -11.32 -11.58
CA PHE A 380 -21.89 -11.08 -10.44
C PHE A 380 -21.93 -12.21 -9.40
N VAL A 381 -23.12 -12.64 -8.96
CA VAL A 381 -23.23 -13.73 -7.97
C VAL A 381 -22.85 -15.07 -8.61
N ASN A 382 -23.25 -15.27 -9.87
CA ASN A 382 -22.89 -16.45 -10.65
C ASN A 382 -21.37 -16.62 -10.83
N GLY A 383 -20.64 -15.51 -10.87
CA GLY A 383 -19.19 -15.44 -10.96
C GLY A 383 -18.45 -16.15 -9.83
N TYR A 384 -19.01 -16.14 -8.61
CA TYR A 384 -18.33 -16.73 -7.43
C TYR A 384 -17.96 -18.21 -7.57
N ALA A 385 -18.61 -18.94 -8.47
CA ALA A 385 -18.31 -20.34 -8.73
C ALA A 385 -16.99 -20.56 -9.50
N ASN A 386 -16.45 -19.55 -10.17
CA ASN A 386 -15.25 -19.65 -11.01
C ASN A 386 -14.03 -18.89 -10.44
N ASP A 387 -14.18 -18.24 -9.28
CA ASP A 387 -13.13 -17.53 -8.58
C ASP A 387 -11.91 -18.42 -8.27
N THR A 388 -10.71 -17.86 -8.44
CA THR A 388 -9.44 -18.56 -8.18
C THR A 388 -8.85 -18.14 -6.84
N LEU A 389 -8.58 -19.09 -5.94
CA LEU A 389 -7.97 -18.81 -4.64
C LEU A 389 -6.55 -18.22 -4.79
N VAL A 390 -6.28 -17.18 -4.00
CA VAL A 390 -4.98 -16.52 -3.86
C VAL A 390 -4.43 -16.76 -2.46
N ALA A 391 -3.12 -17.01 -2.37
CA ALA A 391 -2.46 -17.22 -1.08
C ALA A 391 -2.32 -15.89 -0.31
N ILE A 392 -2.74 -15.89 0.96
CA ILE A 392 -2.47 -14.80 1.90
C ILE A 392 -1.09 -15.06 2.52
N THR A 393 -0.14 -14.17 2.26
CA THR A 393 1.26 -14.33 2.70
C THR A 393 1.52 -13.78 4.10
N ASN A 394 0.70 -12.82 4.56
CA ASN A 394 0.83 -12.23 5.88
C ASN A 394 -0.55 -11.81 6.42
N VAL A 395 -0.75 -11.97 7.74
CA VAL A 395 -1.88 -11.40 8.47
C VAL A 395 -1.33 -10.72 9.71
N ARG A 396 -1.71 -9.45 9.89
CA ARG A 396 -1.38 -8.68 11.09
C ARG A 396 -2.66 -8.34 11.83
N VAL A 397 -2.70 -8.67 13.12
CA VAL A 397 -3.77 -8.25 14.04
C VAL A 397 -3.23 -7.13 14.91
N ILE A 398 -3.93 -6.00 14.93
CA ILE A 398 -3.59 -4.81 15.72
C ILE A 398 -4.70 -4.65 16.77
N ASN A 399 -4.32 -4.52 18.04
CA ASN A 399 -5.23 -4.36 19.17
C ASN A 399 -5.16 -2.94 19.73
#